data_AF-A0A4P5YDI4-F1
#
_entry.id   AF-A0A4P5YDI4-F1
#
_cell.length_a   1.000
_cell.length_b   1.000
_cell.length_c   1.000
_cell.angle_alpha   90.00
_cell.angle_beta   90.00
_cell.angle_gamma   90.00
#
_symmetry.space_group_name_H-M   'P 1'
#
loop_
_entity.id
_entity.type
_entity.pdbx_description
1 polymer ?
#
loop_
_entity_poly.entity_id
_entity_poly.type
_entity_poly.pdbx_seq_one_letter_code
_entity_poly.pdbx_strand_id
1 'polypeptide(L)'
;MFITLDLPDSLVAQDRQIAADAGISVDDLIIEGLPEVIARRASLHRQQYRLADGSVTGQGLQPGIPDLRAETIRDLVNLEVVSHHPLLNPGRRLNGGQNQQS
;
A
#
# COMPACT_ATOMS: atom_id res chain seq x y z
N MET A 1 33.50 -19.96 -19.38
CA MET A 1 32.39 -19.61 -20.31
C MET A 1 32.52 -18.12 -20.57
N PHE A 2 32.50 -17.70 -21.83
CA PHE A 2 32.61 -16.29 -22.22
C PHE A 2 31.20 -15.78 -22.56
N ILE A 3 30.90 -14.56 -22.13
CA ILE A 3 29.61 -13.90 -22.38
C ILE A 3 29.94 -12.54 -23.00
N THR A 4 29.35 -12.23 -24.15
CA THR A 4 29.43 -10.90 -24.74
C THR A 4 28.23 -10.09 -24.28
N LEU A 5 28.48 -8.92 -23.70
CA LEU A 5 27.43 -7.97 -23.33
C LEU A 5 27.57 -6.73 -24.22
N ASP A 6 26.46 -6.34 -24.83
CA ASP A 6 26.37 -5.07 -25.56
C ASP A 6 25.92 -3.99 -24.57
N LEU A 7 26.83 -3.07 -24.25
CA LEU A 7 26.64 -2.03 -23.24
C LEU A 7 26.92 -0.66 -23.88
N PRO A 8 26.15 0.38 -23.53
CA PRO A 8 26.46 1.74 -23.96
C PRO A 8 27.87 2.15 -23.50
N ASP A 9 28.62 2.84 -24.36
CA ASP A 9 29.98 3.31 -24.05
C ASP A 9 30.05 4.13 -22.75
N SER A 10 29.02 4.91 -22.47
CA SER A 10 28.93 5.70 -21.23
C SER A 10 28.89 4.84 -19.97
N LEU A 11 28.24 3.68 -20.05
CA LEU A 11 28.17 2.73 -18.95
C LEU A 11 29.51 2.01 -18.77
N VAL A 12 30.13 1.59 -19.87
CA VAL A 12 31.46 0.96 -19.86
C VAL A 12 32.51 1.89 -19.25
N ALA A 13 32.46 3.20 -19.56
CA ALA A 13 33.36 4.19 -18.97
C ALA A 13 33.17 4.32 -17.45
N GLN A 14 31.91 4.30 -16.99
CA GLN A 14 31.59 4.36 -15.57
C GLN A 14 32.02 3.09 -14.84
N ASP A 15 31.74 1.91 -15.38
CA ASP A 15 32.11 0.63 -14.78
C ASP A 15 33.62 0.48 -14.67
N ARG A 16 34.38 0.95 -15.68
CA ARG A 16 35.85 0.99 -15.63
C ARG A 16 36.37 1.88 -14.50
N GLN A 17 35.76 3.04 -14.30
CA GLN A 17 36.16 3.94 -13.22
C GLN A 17 35.93 3.29 -11.86
N ILE A 18 34.74 2.71 -11.65
CA ILE A 18 34.38 2.04 -10.39
C ILE A 18 35.30 0.84 -10.13
N ALA A 19 35.56 0.02 -11.15
CA ALA A 19 36.46 -1.12 -11.04
C ALA A 19 37.90 -0.70 -10.71
N ALA A 20 38.39 0.38 -11.35
CA ALA A 20 39.71 0.94 -11.07
C ALA A 20 39.82 1.45 -9.63
N ASP A 21 38.80 2.15 -9.14
CA ASP A 21 38.76 2.68 -7.76
C ASP A 21 38.71 1.55 -6.73
N ALA A 22 38.06 0.43 -7.05
CA ALA A 22 38.01 -0.78 -6.22
C ALA A 22 39.20 -1.73 -6.40
N GLY A 23 40.09 -1.49 -7.38
CA GLY A 23 41.24 -2.34 -7.68
C GLY A 23 40.88 -3.72 -8.26
N ILE A 24 39.73 -3.84 -8.93
CA ILE A 24 39.23 -5.08 -9.54
C ILE A 24 39.04 -4.93 -11.05
N SER A 25 38.76 -6.03 -11.76
CA SER A 25 38.39 -5.94 -13.17
C SER A 25 36.91 -5.60 -13.36
N VAL A 26 36.54 -5.08 -14.54
CA VAL A 26 35.13 -4.85 -14.90
C VAL A 26 34.35 -6.16 -14.90
N ASP A 27 34.98 -7.26 -15.31
CA ASP A 27 34.34 -8.58 -15.30
C ASP A 27 34.01 -9.02 -13.86
N ASP A 28 34.92 -8.79 -12.91
CA ASP A 28 34.69 -9.08 -11.49
C ASP A 28 33.53 -8.23 -10.94
N LEU A 29 33.51 -6.93 -11.28
CA LEU A 29 32.44 -6.02 -10.88
C LEU A 29 31.07 -6.49 -11.38
N ILE A 30 30.99 -6.95 -12.64
CA ILE A 30 29.75 -7.48 -13.23
C ILE A 30 29.33 -8.78 -12.55
N ILE A 31 30.28 -9.69 -12.31
CA ILE A 31 30.03 -10.98 -11.66
C ILE A 31 29.52 -10.77 -10.23
N GLU A 32 30.07 -9.78 -9.51
CA GLU A 32 29.64 -9.44 -8.15
C GLU A 32 28.24 -8.81 -8.11
N GLY A 33 27.92 -7.91 -9.05
CA GLY A 33 26.62 -7.22 -9.09
C GLY A 33 25.46 -8.08 -9.61
N LEU A 34 25.73 -9.06 -10.48
CA LEU A 34 24.70 -9.86 -11.14
C LEU A 34 23.79 -10.64 -10.15
N PRO A 35 24.31 -11.32 -9.10
CA PRO A 35 23.49 -11.97 -8.07
C PRO A 35 22.50 -11.04 -7.37
N GLU A 36 22.92 -9.80 -7.06
CA GLU A 36 22.06 -8.82 -6.40
C GLU A 36 20.87 -8.44 -7.29
N VAL A 37 21.14 -8.16 -8.57
CA VAL A 37 20.11 -7.83 -9.55
C VAL A 37 19.13 -8.99 -9.72
N ILE A 38 19.62 -10.23 -9.78
CA ILE A 38 18.79 -11.44 -9.88
C ILE A 38 17.92 -11.57 -8.64
N ALA A 39 18.48 -11.44 -7.44
CA ALA A 39 17.74 -11.55 -6.18
C ALA A 39 16.64 -10.48 -6.08
N ARG A 40 16.98 -9.23 -6.43
CA ARG A 40 16.04 -8.12 -6.48
C ARG A 40 14.89 -8.41 -7.44
N ARG A 41 15.18 -8.83 -8.68
CA ARG A 41 14.12 -9.18 -9.65
C ARG A 41 13.27 -10.36 -9.17
N ALA A 42 13.88 -11.40 -8.63
CA ALA A 42 13.16 -12.57 -8.09
C ALA A 42 12.22 -12.18 -6.94
N SER A 43 12.59 -11.22 -6.10
CA SER A 43 11.72 -10.72 -5.03
C SER A 43 10.47 -10.00 -5.56
N LEU A 44 10.62 -9.20 -6.62
CA LEU A 44 9.50 -8.50 -7.25
C LEU A 44 8.50 -9.48 -7.87
N HIS A 45 8.97 -10.56 -8.50
CA HIS A 45 8.10 -11.60 -9.05
C HIS A 45 7.34 -12.40 -7.98
N ARG A 46 7.93 -12.54 -6.78
CA ARG A 46 7.29 -13.26 -5.65
C ARG A 46 6.26 -12.43 -4.91
N GLN A 47 6.35 -11.09 -4.98
CA GLN A 47 5.28 -10.20 -4.54
C GLN A 47 4.18 -10.14 -5.60
N GLN A 48 3.57 -11.28 -5.92
CA GLN A 48 2.26 -11.26 -6.53
C GLN A 48 1.33 -10.57 -5.53
N TYR A 49 0.77 -9.43 -5.94
CA TYR A 49 -0.25 -8.73 -5.16
C TYR A 49 -1.38 -9.71 -4.86
N ARG A 50 -1.43 -10.20 -3.62
CA ARG A 50 -2.55 -10.98 -3.11
C ARG A 50 -3.50 -10.02 -2.44
N LEU A 51 -4.71 -9.93 -2.98
CA LEU A 51 -5.82 -9.32 -2.27
C LEU A 51 -5.94 -10.03 -0.91
N ALA A 52 -6.09 -9.24 0.15
CA ALA A 52 -6.47 -9.78 1.43
C ALA A 52 -7.77 -10.57 1.26
N ASP A 53 -7.97 -11.59 2.10
CA ASP A 53 -9.24 -12.32 2.11
C ASP A 53 -10.38 -11.33 2.34
N GLY A 54 -11.16 -11.10 1.28
CA GLY A 54 -12.30 -10.19 1.26
C GLY A 54 -13.60 -10.90 1.62
N SER A 55 -13.53 -12.13 2.13
CA SER A 55 -14.71 -12.83 2.61
C SER A 55 -15.31 -12.08 3.79
N VAL A 56 -16.58 -11.73 3.66
CA VAL A 56 -17.39 -11.14 4.73
C VAL A 56 -18.38 -12.20 5.21
N THR A 57 -18.57 -12.30 6.51
CA THR A 57 -19.52 -13.25 7.13
C THR A 57 -20.98 -12.82 7.01
N GLY A 58 -21.26 -11.76 6.24
CA GLY A 58 -22.61 -11.26 5.99
C GLY A 58 -23.43 -12.20 5.10
N GLN A 59 -24.75 -12.03 5.12
CA GLN A 59 -25.70 -12.84 4.34
C GLN A 59 -25.75 -12.48 2.85
N GLY A 60 -24.66 -11.92 2.29
CA GLY A 60 -24.67 -11.30 0.97
C GLY A 60 -25.56 -10.06 0.91
N LEU A 61 -25.96 -9.67 -0.31
CA LEU A 61 -26.96 -8.62 -0.50
C LEU A 61 -28.32 -9.13 0.02
N GLN A 62 -29.05 -8.30 0.77
CA GLN A 62 -30.38 -8.69 1.23
C GLN A 62 -31.27 -9.07 0.03
N PRO A 63 -31.99 -10.20 0.10
CA PRO A 63 -32.96 -10.55 -0.94
C PRO A 63 -34.02 -9.45 -1.02
N GLY A 64 -34.14 -8.83 -2.20
CA GLY A 64 -35.02 -7.67 -2.42
C GLY A 64 -34.36 -6.47 -3.08
N ILE A 65 -33.04 -6.50 -3.33
CA ILE A 65 -32.34 -5.47 -4.11
C ILE A 65 -31.91 -6.03 -5.47
N PRO A 66 -32.83 -6.15 -6.46
CA PRO A 66 -32.47 -6.54 -7.80
C PRO A 66 -31.78 -5.37 -8.53
N ASP A 67 -30.67 -5.67 -9.21
CA ASP A 67 -30.04 -4.82 -10.20
C ASP A 67 -29.61 -3.42 -9.69
N LEU A 68 -28.67 -3.43 -8.74
CA LEU A 68 -28.04 -2.23 -8.23
C LEU A 68 -27.16 -1.58 -9.31
N ARG A 69 -27.70 -0.55 -9.94
CA ARG A 69 -26.91 0.37 -10.76
C ARG A 69 -25.97 1.17 -9.86
N ALA A 70 -24.82 1.57 -10.41
CA ALA A 70 -23.75 2.23 -9.66
C ALA A 70 -24.23 3.50 -8.93
N GLU A 71 -25.21 4.19 -9.50
CA GLU A 71 -25.85 5.38 -8.92
C GLU A 71 -26.60 5.01 -7.63
N THR A 72 -27.42 3.97 -7.67
CA THR A 72 -28.20 3.48 -6.52
C THR A 72 -27.30 2.98 -5.38
N ILE A 73 -26.16 2.35 -5.71
CA ILE A 73 -25.17 1.91 -4.70
C ILE A 73 -24.58 3.11 -3.96
N ARG A 74 -24.21 4.17 -4.69
CA ARG A 74 -23.65 5.39 -4.10
C ARG A 74 -24.64 6.06 -3.15
N ASP A 75 -25.90 6.13 -3.54
CA ASP A 75 -26.94 6.74 -2.72
C ASP A 75 -27.19 5.93 -1.44
N LEU A 76 -27.21 4.60 -1.52
CA LEU A 76 -27.34 3.72 -0.36
C LEU A 76 -26.18 3.87 0.64
N VAL A 77 -24.93 3.89 0.16
CA VAL A 77 -23.76 4.07 1.02
C VAL A 77 -23.77 5.44 1.70
N ASN A 78 -24.19 6.48 1.00
CA ASN A 78 -24.23 7.85 1.54
C ASN A 78 -25.36 8.04 2.57
N LEU A 79 -26.47 7.30 2.47
CA LEU A 79 -27.57 7.35 3.44
C LEU A 79 -27.19 6.76 4.81
N GLU A 80 -26.27 5.80 4.86
CA GLU A 80 -25.87 5.14 6.11
C GLU A 80 -24.91 6.00 6.96
N VAL A 81 -24.13 6.89 6.33
CA VAL A 81 -23.16 7.78 6.99
C VAL A 81 -23.82 8.88 7.84
N VAL A 82 -25.10 9.19 7.60
CA VAL A 82 -25.80 10.29 8.31
C VAL A 82 -26.31 9.89 9.71
N SER A 83 -26.34 8.59 10.04
CA SER A 83 -27.04 8.10 11.25
C SER A 83 -26.15 7.85 12.47
N HIS A 84 -24.84 8.05 12.40
CA HIS A 84 -23.88 7.69 13.46
C HIS A 84 -23.08 8.86 14.05
N HIS A 85 -23.60 10.08 14.04
CA HIS A 85 -23.02 11.16 14.87
C HIS A 85 -23.60 11.15 16.30
N PRO A 86 -22.81 10.84 17.35
CA PRO A 86 -23.27 11.01 18.71
C PRO A 86 -23.08 12.45 19.18
N LEU A 87 -24.18 13.08 19.56
CA LEU A 87 -24.31 14.07 20.64
C LEU A 87 -23.59 15.43 20.48
N LEU A 88 -24.27 16.37 19.81
CA LEU A 88 -24.34 17.76 20.29
C LEU A 88 -25.67 17.92 21.02
N ASN A 89 -25.64 17.86 22.35
CA ASN A 89 -26.81 18.03 23.21
C ASN A 89 -26.79 19.46 23.81
N PRO A 90 -27.54 20.44 23.26
CA PRO A 90 -27.60 21.79 23.80
C PRO A 90 -28.65 21.92 24.93
N GLY A 91 -28.72 20.95 25.85
CA GLY A 91 -29.86 20.84 26.78
C GLY A 91 -29.53 20.77 28.28
N ARG A 92 -28.28 20.70 28.74
CA ARG A 92 -27.97 20.50 30.17
C ARG A 92 -27.57 21.79 30.88
N ARG A 93 -28.57 22.50 31.41
CA ARG A 93 -28.36 23.51 32.47
C ARG A 93 -27.83 22.82 33.72
N LEU A 94 -26.66 23.24 34.21
CA LEU A 94 -26.13 22.84 35.51
C LEU A 94 -26.88 23.61 36.60
N ASN A 95 -27.75 22.90 37.33
CA ASN A 95 -28.38 23.38 38.55
C ASN A 95 -27.47 22.93 39.71
N GLY A 96 -26.59 23.83 40.16
CA GLY A 96 -25.69 23.62 41.31
C GLY A 96 -26.40 24.04 42.59
N GLY A 97 -26.58 23.08 43.50
CA GLY A 97 -27.42 23.18 44.69
C GLY A 97 -26.95 24.17 45.76
N GLN A 98 -27.95 24.62 46.51
CA GLN A 98 -27.85 25.21 47.83
C GLN A 98 -27.26 24.19 48.80
N ASN A 99 -26.28 24.59 49.62
CA ASN A 99 -25.99 23.97 50.91
C ASN A 99 -26.06 25.07 51.98
N GLN A 100 -26.95 24.87 52.95
CA GLN A 100 -27.12 25.71 54.13
C GLN A 100 -26.13 25.28 55.24
N GLN A 101 -25.59 26.30 55.92
CA GLN A 101 -25.32 26.44 57.36
C GLN A 101 -24.98 25.20 58.23
N SER A 102 -23.84 25.29 58.92
CA SER A 102 -23.77 25.40 60.39
C SER A 102 -22.45 26.06 60.80
#